data_AF-A0A0Q7KNN5-F1
#
_entry.id   AF-A0A0Q7KNN5-F1
#
_cell.length_a   1.000
_cell.length_b   1.000
_cell.length_c   1.000
_cell.angle_alpha   90.00
_cell.angle_beta   90.00
_cell.angle_gamma   90.00
#
_symmetry.space_group_name_H-M   'P 1'
#
loop_
_entity.id
_entity.type
_entity.pdbx_description
1 polymer ?
#
loop_
_entity_poly.entity_id
_entity_poly.type
_entity_poly.pdbx_seq_one_letter_code
_entity_poly.pdbx_strand_id
1 'polypeptide(L)'
;MSATVIYEFESRASAEAVAAAVILLPEVVRMSLSRDPAVVSVDIDLDDPSGFDRVTRTIDAVAPSARRSFAQRSADVLNRAITHHEDDV
;
A
#
# COMPACT_ATOMS: atom_id res chain seq x y z
N MET A 1 -0.88 -13.54 4.36
CA MET A 1 -0.37 -13.47 2.96
C MET A 1 -0.11 -12.01 2.67
N SER A 2 0.99 -11.57 2.07
CA SER A 2 1.26 -10.11 1.92
C SER A 2 1.29 -9.62 0.47
N ALA A 3 0.88 -8.38 0.25
CA ALA A 3 1.06 -7.66 -1.01
C ALA A 3 1.91 -6.41 -0.82
N THR A 4 2.81 -6.16 -1.77
CA THR A 4 3.64 -4.95 -1.81
C THR A 4 3.02 -3.91 -2.73
N VAL A 5 2.74 -2.73 -2.20
CA VAL A 5 2.27 -1.56 -2.98
C VAL A 5 3.36 -0.51 -3.00
N ILE A 6 3.63 0.05 -4.18
CA ILE A 6 4.65 1.08 -4.37
C ILE A 6 3.95 2.39 -4.68
N TYR A 7 4.29 3.44 -3.94
CA TYR A 7 3.77 4.78 -4.10
C TYR A 7 4.90 5.72 -4.50
N GLU A 8 4.72 6.40 -5.63
CA GLU A 8 5.61 7.45 -6.10
C GLU A 8 5.02 8.81 -5.74
N PHE A 9 5.87 9.69 -5.21
CA PHE A 9 5.49 11.01 -4.73
C PHE A 9 6.23 12.10 -5.50
N GLU A 10 5.55 13.23 -5.70
CA GLU A 10 6.13 14.42 -6.32
C GLU A 10 7.17 15.10 -5.42
N SER A 11 7.09 14.87 -4.10
CA SER A 11 8.02 15.45 -3.13
C SER A 11 8.41 14.46 -2.04
N ARG A 12 9.64 14.61 -1.55
CA ARG A 12 10.13 13.86 -0.38
C ARG A 12 9.27 14.09 0.86
N ALA A 13 8.79 15.32 1.06
CA ALA A 13 7.95 15.66 2.21
C ALA A 13 6.64 14.85 2.21
N SER A 14 6.03 14.66 1.05
CA SER A 14 4.82 13.82 0.89
C SER A 14 5.11 12.35 1.21
N ALA A 15 6.25 11.83 0.73
CA ALA A 15 6.67 10.45 1.01
C ALA A 15 6.94 10.23 2.52
N GLU A 16 7.59 11.19 3.19
CA GLU A 16 7.84 11.13 4.64
C GLU A 16 6.54 11.24 5.45
N ALA A 17 5.61 12.10 5.05
CA ALA A 17 4.30 12.23 5.69
C ALA A 17 3.48 10.93 5.59
N VAL A 18 3.47 10.31 4.41
CA VAL A 18 2.82 9.01 4.21
C VAL A 18 3.50 7.93 5.03
N ALA A 19 4.82 7.85 5.00
CA ALA A 19 5.57 6.87 5.78
C ALA A 19 5.24 6.95 7.27
N ALA A 20 5.15 8.18 7.81
CA ALA A 20 4.75 8.41 9.20
C ALA A 20 3.29 8.03 9.48
N ALA A 21 2.39 8.20 8.52
CA ALA A 21 0.98 7.85 8.69
C ALA A 21 0.74 6.34 8.65
N VAL A 22 1.39 5.61 7.75
CA VAL A 22 1.12 4.18 7.53
C VAL A 22 1.90 3.25 8.44
N ILE A 23 3.05 3.67 8.98
CA ILE A 23 3.83 2.84 9.91
C ILE A 23 3.08 2.51 11.21
N LEU A 24 2.02 3.27 11.52
CA LEU A 24 1.17 3.08 12.70
C LEU A 24 0.01 2.10 12.44
N LEU A 25 -0.19 1.69 11.19
CA LEU A 25 -1.26 0.78 10.81
C LEU A 25 -0.85 -0.67 11.11
N PRO A 26 -1.69 -1.46 11.82
CA PRO A 26 -1.36 -2.84 12.17
C PRO A 26 -1.22 -3.75 10.94
N GLU A 27 -1.82 -3.37 9.81
CA GLU A 27 -1.78 -4.13 8.57
C GLU A 27 -0.46 -3.92 7.79
N VAL A 28 0.36 -2.93 8.17
CA VAL A 28 1.66 -2.69 7.57
C VAL A 28 2.72 -3.56 8.23
N VAL A 29 3.15 -4.59 7.51
CA VAL A 29 4.17 -5.55 7.97
C VAL A 29 5.57 -4.95 7.83
N ARG A 30 5.78 -4.24 6.72
CA ARG A 30 7.08 -3.64 6.39
C ARG A 30 6.89 -2.41 5.53
N MET A 31 7.78 -1.46 5.71
CA MET A 31 7.83 -0.26 4.89
C MET A 31 9.27 0.06 4.49
N SER A 32 9.45 0.52 3.26
CA SER A 32 10.71 1.06 2.76
C SER A 32 10.47 2.44 2.16
N LEU A 33 11.37 3.38 2.45
CA LEU A 33 11.36 4.73 1.90
C LEU A 33 12.63 4.95 1.08
N SER A 34 12.46 5.17 -0.23
CA SER A 34 13.49 5.73 -1.08
C SER A 34 13.33 7.25 -1.16
N ARG A 35 14.44 7.98 -1.04
CA ARG A 35 14.45 9.45 -1.04
C ARG A 35 14.67 10.05 -2.42
N ASP A 36 15.21 9.28 -3.37
CA ASP A 36 15.45 9.70 -4.75
C ASP A 36 15.41 8.47 -5.69
N PRO A 37 14.35 8.27 -6.49
CA PRO A 37 13.09 9.03 -6.49
C PRO A 37 12.34 8.87 -5.15
N ALA A 38 11.42 9.80 -4.83
CA ALA A 38 10.61 9.78 -3.62
C ALA A 38 9.56 8.66 -3.70
N VAL A 39 9.88 7.49 -3.15
CA VAL A 39 9.08 6.27 -3.28
C VAL A 39 8.87 5.63 -1.92
N VAL A 40 7.64 5.25 -1.61
CA VAL A 40 7.31 4.43 -0.43
C VAL A 40 6.83 3.06 -0.92
N SER A 41 7.49 2.00 -0.49
CA SER A 41 7.03 0.63 -0.65
C SER A 41 6.43 0.15 0.65
N VAL A 42 5.18 -0.32 0.61
CA VAL A 42 4.44 -0.80 1.77
C VAL A 42 4.06 -2.26 1.54
N ASP A 43 4.53 -3.14 2.42
CA ASP A 43 4.09 -4.52 2.50
C ASP A 43 2.90 -4.60 3.46
N ILE A 44 1.76 -5.01 2.93
CA ILE A 44 0.47 -5.07 3.63
C ILE A 44 0.12 -6.53 3.86
N ASP A 45 -0.26 -6.90 5.09
CA ASP A 45 -0.85 -8.20 5.37
C ASP A 45 -2.29 -8.25 4.85
N LEU A 46 -2.58 -9.28 4.05
CA LEU A 46 -3.88 -9.53 3.43
C LEU A 46 -4.66 -10.63 4.16
N ASP A 47 -4.21 -11.07 5.33
CA ASP A 47 -5.01 -11.96 6.17
C ASP A 47 -6.36 -11.30 6.58
N ASP A 48 -6.41 -9.97 6.61
CA ASP A 48 -7.65 -9.18 6.60
C ASP A 48 -7.75 -8.41 5.26
N PRO A 49 -8.67 -8.76 4.35
CA PRO A 49 -8.81 -8.09 3.05
C PRO A 49 -9.14 -6.60 3.18
N SER A 50 -9.70 -6.16 4.31
CA SER A 50 -9.95 -4.74 4.58
C SER A 50 -8.69 -3.94 4.94
N GLY A 51 -7.57 -4.61 5.23
CA GLY A 51 -6.29 -3.97 5.53
C GLY A 51 -5.71 -3.21 4.35
N PHE A 52 -5.85 -3.77 3.15
CA PHE A 52 -5.47 -3.11 1.91
C PHE A 52 -6.25 -1.81 1.69
N ASP A 53 -7.58 -1.83 1.90
CA ASP A 53 -8.43 -0.65 1.76
C ASP A 53 -8.13 0.43 2.80
N ARG A 54 -7.78 0.04 4.03
CA ARG A 54 -7.39 0.98 5.10
C ARG A 54 -6.07 1.68 4.80
N VAL A 55 -5.06 0.93 4.39
CA VAL A 55 -3.75 1.49 4.04
C VAL A 55 -3.88 2.43 2.85
N THR A 56 -4.56 2.01 1.78
CA THR A 56 -4.76 2.85 0.59
C THR A 56 -5.53 4.13 0.90
N ARG A 57 -6.63 4.06 1.67
CA ARG A 57 -7.41 5.24 2.09
C ARG A 57 -6.61 6.21 2.94
N THR A 58 -5.76 5.70 3.83
CA THR A 58 -4.87 6.53 4.66
C THR A 58 -3.88 7.29 3.79
N ILE A 59 -3.29 6.63 2.79
CA ILE A 59 -2.33 7.25 1.87
C ILE A 59 -3.02 8.31 1.00
N ASP A 60 -4.20 8.02 0.46
CA ASP A 60 -4.96 8.97 -0.35
C ASP A 60 -5.37 10.22 0.44
N ALA A 61 -5.66 10.08 1.74
CA ALA A 61 -6.00 11.20 2.61
C ALA A 61 -4.78 12.10 2.90
N VAL A 62 -3.58 11.53 3.01
CA VAL A 62 -2.34 12.25 3.33
C VAL A 62 -1.69 12.85 2.08
N ALA A 63 -1.75 12.13 0.96
CA ALA A 63 -1.10 12.48 -0.29
C ALA A 63 -1.98 12.11 -1.50
N PRO A 64 -3.06 12.87 -1.77
CA PRO A 64 -4.01 12.55 -2.84
C PRO A 64 -3.39 12.60 -4.25
N SER A 65 -2.22 13.22 -4.42
CA SER A 65 -1.46 13.25 -5.68
C SER A 65 -0.49 12.08 -5.84
N ALA A 66 -0.41 11.15 -4.89
CA ALA A 66 0.49 10.00 -4.98
C ALA A 66 0.13 9.09 -6.15
N ARG A 67 1.12 8.72 -6.97
CA ARG A 67 0.94 7.74 -8.04
C ARG A 67 1.18 6.34 -7.49
N ARG A 68 0.24 5.43 -7.76
CA ARG A 68 0.33 4.04 -7.31
C ARG A 68 0.90 3.18 -8.43
N SER A 69 1.86 2.34 -8.07
CA SER A 69 2.38 1.28 -8.90
C SER A 69 2.34 -0.03 -8.11
N PHE A 70 1.89 -1.10 -8.74
CA PHE A 70 1.90 -2.43 -8.13
C PHE A 70 3.15 -3.16 -8.59
N ALA A 71 3.89 -3.77 -7.66
CA ALA A 71 4.85 -4.80 -8.06
C ALA A 71 4.05 -5.91 -8.78
N GLN A 72 4.53 -6.40 -9.93
CA GLN A 72 3.79 -7.36 -10.78
C GLN A 72 3.20 -8.54 -9.98
N ARG A 73 3.96 -9.08 -9.00
CA ARG A 73 3.52 -10.16 -8.11
C ARG A 73 2.36 -9.78 -7.18
N SER A 74 2.26 -8.52 -6.78
CA SER A 74 1.19 -8.02 -5.91
C SER A 74 -0.13 -7.88 -6.64
N ALA A 75 -0.12 -7.56 -7.94
CA ALA A 75 -1.32 -7.47 -8.76
C ALA A 75 -2.00 -8.85 -8.92
N ASP A 76 -1.22 -9.92 -9.10
CA ASP A 76 -1.74 -11.29 -9.14
C ASP A 76 -2.33 -11.74 -7.79
N VAL A 77 -1.69 -11.35 -6.68
CA VAL A 77 -2.17 -11.67 -5.32
C VAL A 77 -3.45 -10.89 -4.99
N LEU A 78 -3.52 -9.60 -5.32
CA LEU A 78 -4.72 -8.77 -5.19
C LEU A 78 -5.87 -9.30 -6.05
N ASN A 79 -5.62 -9.63 -7.31
CA ASN A 79 -6.65 -10.23 -8.17
C ASN A 79 -7.17 -11.54 -7.57
N ARG A 80 -6.31 -12.43 -7.07
CA ARG A 80 -6.79 -13.67 -6.41
C ARG A 80 -7.56 -13.40 -5.13
N ALA A 81 -7.13 -12.46 -4.30
CA ALA A 81 -7.82 -12.13 -3.05
C ALA A 81 -9.23 -11.55 -3.32
N ILE A 82 -9.38 -10.76 -4.38
CA ILE A 82 -10.66 -10.21 -4.82
C ILE A 82 -11.54 -11.31 -5.42
N THR A 83 -11.00 -12.15 -6.31
CA THR A 83 -11.78 -13.22 -6.98
C THR A 83 -12.27 -14.30 -6.01
N HIS A 84 -11.47 -14.66 -4.99
CA HIS A 84 -11.90 -15.67 -4.00
C HIS A 84 -12.98 -15.16 -3.03
N HIS A 85 -13.28 -13.85 -3.00
CA HIS A 85 -14.39 -13.34 -2.20
C HIS A 85 -15.75 -13.52 -2.89
N GLU A 86 -15.78 -13.83 -4.18
CA GLU A 86 -17.03 -14.00 -4.95
C GLU A 86 -17.56 -15.44 -4.94
N ASP A 87 -16.77 -16.42 -4.50
CA ASP A 87 -17.17 -17.86 -4.49
C ASP A 87 -17.70 -18.35 -3.11
N ASP A 88 -17.71 -17.51 -2.07
CA ASP A 88 -18.16 -17.85 -0.71
C ASP A 88 -19.52 -17.20 -0.34
N VAL A 89 -20.41 -17.02 -1.33
CA VAL A 89 -21.79 -16.47 -1.12
C VAL A 89 -22.89 -17.45 -1.52
#